data_AF-A0A7X0GHS1-F1
#
_entry.id   AF-A0A7X0GHS1-F1
#
_cell.length_a   1.000
_cell.length_b   1.000
_cell.length_c   1.000
_cell.angle_alpha   90.00
_cell.angle_beta   90.00
_cell.angle_gamma   90.00
#
_symmetry.space_group_name_H-M   'P 1'
#
loop_
_entity.id
_entity.type
_entity.pdbx_description
1 polymer ?
#
loop_
_entity_poly.entity_id
_entity_poly.type
_entity_poly.pdbx_seq_one_letter_code
_entity_poly.pdbx_strand_id
1 'polypeptide(L)' 'MLRTRETWPWRTPAAGLRVADRLETRPRHSRVRNTGDPFHAARAGEVTSLWRLTAV' A
#
# COMPACT_ATOMS: atom_id res chain seq x y z
N MET A 1 11.19 10.95 -3.32
CA MET A 1 10.27 11.52 -2.32
C MET A 1 9.46 10.39 -1.69
N LEU A 2 9.53 10.20 -0.37
CA LEU A 2 8.67 9.25 0.33
C LEU A 2 7.37 9.98 0.70
N ARG A 3 6.23 9.48 0.23
CA ARG A 3 4.91 10.02 0.60
C ARG A 3 4.36 9.18 1.76
N THR A 4 3.76 9.82 2.74
CA THR A 4 3.09 9.13 3.85
C THR A 4 1.85 8.40 3.33
N ARG A 5 1.49 7.28 3.97
CA ARG A 5 0.34 6.41 3.60
C ARG A 5 -0.97 7.19 3.43
N GLU A 6 -1.09 8.32 4.11
CA GLU A 6 -2.29 9.16 4.14
C GLU A 6 -2.41 10.06 2.91
N THR A 7 -1.32 10.34 2.19
CA THR A 7 -1.31 11.21 1.01
C THR A 7 -1.54 10.40 -0.27
N TRP A 8 -2.71 9.78 -0.42
CA TRP A 8 -3.05 9.04 -1.64
C TRP A 8 -4.06 9.79 -2.52
N PRO A 9 -3.78 10.02 -3.82
CA PRO A 9 -4.54 10.93 -4.68
C PRO A 9 -5.96 10.48 -5.07
N TRP A 10 -6.34 9.20 -4.99
CA TRP A 10 -7.72 8.77 -5.27
C TRP A 10 -8.74 9.18 -4.19
N ARG A 11 -8.29 9.65 -3.01
CA ARG A 11 -9.19 10.21 -1.97
C ARG A 11 -9.88 11.51 -2.40
N THR A 12 -9.54 12.05 -3.57
CA THR A 12 -10.14 13.29 -4.07
C THR A 12 -11.56 13.01 -4.59
N PRO A 13 -12.61 13.58 -3.97
CA PRO A 13 -13.99 13.44 -4.46
C PRO A 13 -14.18 13.95 -5.89
N ALA A 14 -13.24 14.78 -6.38
CA ALA A 14 -13.23 15.35 -7.72
C ALA A 14 -13.23 14.30 -8.85
N ALA A 15 -12.84 13.05 -8.58
CA ALA A 15 -12.87 11.97 -9.57
C ALA A 15 -14.22 11.23 -9.63
N GLY A 16 -15.20 11.57 -8.79
CA GLY A 16 -16.49 10.86 -8.73
C GLY A 16 -16.39 9.42 -8.22
N LEU A 17 -15.32 9.09 -7.50
CA LEU A 17 -15.04 7.74 -6.99
C LEU A 17 -15.11 7.72 -5.46
N ARG A 18 -15.72 6.67 -4.90
CA ARG A 18 -15.70 6.32 -3.48
C ARG A 18 -15.05 4.95 -3.26
N VAL A 19 -14.47 4.75 -2.08
CA VAL A 19 -13.98 3.44 -1.66
C VAL A 19 -15.14 2.59 -1.24
N ALA A 20 -15.31 1.44 -1.90
CA ALA A 20 -16.26 0.42 -1.50
C ALA A 20 -15.61 -0.63 -0.59
N ASP A 21 -14.33 -0.93 -0.79
CA ASP A 21 -13.61 -1.94 0.01
C ASP A 21 -12.10 -1.71 -0.02
N ARG A 22 -11.40 -2.26 0.97
CA ARG A 22 -9.94 -2.25 1.09
C ARG A 22 -9.43 -3.58 1.64
N LEU A 23 -8.49 -4.19 0.94
CA LEU A 23 -7.76 -5.35 1.39
C LEU A 23 -6.27 -5.02 1.55
N GLU A 24 -5.62 -5.63 2.53
CA GLU A 24 -4.19 -5.44 2.77
C GLU A 24 -3.47 -6.76 2.86
N THR A 25 -2.24 -6.80 2.36
CA THR A 25 -1.37 -7.96 2.47
C THR A 25 0.06 -7.53 2.78
N ARG A 26 0.76 -8.39 3.51
CA ARG A 26 2.18 -8.27 3.84
C ARG A 26 3.01 -9.16 2.90
N PRO A 27 4.25 -8.78 2.57
CA PRO A 27 5.09 -9.57 1.69
C PRO A 27 5.42 -10.92 2.32
N ARG A 28 5.37 -11.98 1.51
CA ARG A 28 5.66 -13.37 1.91
C ARG A 28 6.95 -13.93 1.29
N HIS A 29 7.71 -13.12 0.56
CA HIS A 29 8.89 -13.57 -0.18
C HIS A 29 10.12 -13.72 0.72
N SER A 30 11.09 -14.54 0.28
CA SER A 30 12.33 -14.85 1.03
C SER A 30 13.16 -13.62 1.40
N ARG A 31 13.17 -12.57 0.56
CA ARG A 31 13.92 -11.33 0.87
C ARG A 31 13.42 -10.58 2.11
N VAL A 32 12.18 -10.81 2.56
CA VAL A 32 11.68 -10.27 3.84
C VAL A 32 12.42 -10.88 5.03
N ARG A 33 12.92 -12.11 4.88
CA ARG A 33 13.61 -12.87 5.94
C ARG A 33 15.13 -12.81 5.83
N ASN A 34 15.65 -12.21 4.76
CA ASN A 34 17.09 -12.09 4.55
C ASN A 34 17.61 -10.85 5.30
N THR A 35 18.18 -11.05 6.48
CA THR A 35 18.75 -9.97 7.30
C THR A 35 20.02 -9.35 6.70
N GLY A 36 20.67 -10.02 5.75
CA GLY A 36 21.81 -9.47 5.00
C GLY A 36 21.41 -8.56 3.84
N ASP A 37 20.12 -8.43 3.54
CA ASP A 37 19.61 -7.50 2.54
C ASP A 37 19.63 -6.05 3.09
N PRO A 38 20.27 -5.08 2.41
CA PRO A 38 20.30 -3.68 2.87
C PRO A 38 18.92 -3.04 3.06
N PHE A 39 17.89 -3.61 2.43
CA PHE A 39 16.50 -3.16 2.53
C PHE A 39 15.64 -4.08 3.40
N HIS A 40 16.21 -5.02 4.15
CA HIS A 40 15.47 -5.96 5.00
C HIS A 40 14.38 -5.26 5.84
N ALA A 41 14.75 -4.17 6.54
CA ALA A 41 13.81 -3.41 7.35
C ALA A 41 12.68 -2.77 6.53
N ALA A 42 13.01 -2.23 5.34
CA ALA A 42 12.03 -1.65 4.43
C ALA A 42 11.10 -2.73 3.86
N ARG A 43 11.65 -3.87 3.41
CA ARG A 43 10.92 -5.02 2.87
C ARG A 43 10.02 -5.65 3.91
N ALA A 44 10.46 -5.76 5.16
CA ALA A 44 9.63 -6.26 6.25
C ALA A 44 8.45 -5.32 6.58
N GLY A 45 8.61 -4.03 6.35
CA GLY A 45 7.58 -3.02 6.53
C GLY A 45 6.65 -2.80 5.34
N GLU A 46 6.86 -3.48 4.20
CA GLU A 46 6.00 -3.29 3.03
C GLU A 46 4.56 -3.74 3.31
N VAL A 47 3.60 -2.94 2.86
CA VAL A 47 2.18 -3.26 2.89
C VAL A 47 1.61 -2.98 1.50
N THR A 48 1.05 -4.00 0.87
CA THR A 48 0.31 -3.85 -0.38
C THR A 48 -1.18 -3.74 -0.05
N SER A 49 -1.82 -2.64 -0.45
CA SER A 49 -3.26 -2.45 -0.31
C SER A 49 -3.96 -2.56 -1.67
N LEU A 50 -4.99 -3.39 -1.77
CA LEU A 50 -5.95 -3.39 -2.86
C LEU A 50 -7.14 -2.50 -2.47
N TRP A 51 -7.59 -1.66 -3.39
CA TRP A 51 -8.72 -0.75 -3.17
C TRP A 51 -9.80 -1.03 -4.20
N ARG A 52 -11.01 -1.33 -3.73
CA ARG A 52 -12.18 -1.38 -4.59
C ARG A 52 -12.81 0.00 -4.62
N LEU A 53 -12.86 0.60 -5.81
CA LEU A 53 -13.49 1.89 -6.04
C LEU A 53 -14.82 1.70 -6.79
N THR A 54 -15.81 2.50 -6.45
CA THR A 54 -17.10 2.58 -7.15
C THR A 54 -17.42 4.03 -7.46
N ALA A 55 -18.26 4.28 -8.46
CA ALA A 55 -18.83 5.61 -8.65
C ALA A 55 -19.60 6.06 -7.39
N VAL A 56 -19.53 7.36 -7.11
CA VAL A 56 -20.39 8.03 -6.12
C VAL A 56 -21.80 8.09 -6.65
#